data_AF-A0A5K1UMS8-F1
#
_entry.id   AF-A0A5K1UMS8-F1
#
_cell.length_a   1.000
_cell.length_b   1.000
_cell.length_c   1.000
_cell.angle_alpha   90.00
_cell.angle_beta   90.00
_cell.angle_gamma   90.00
#
_symmetry.space_group_name_H-M   'P 1'
#
loop_
_entity.id
_entity.type
_entity.pdbx_description
1 polymer ?
#
loop_
_entity_poly.entity_id
_entity_poly.type
_entity_poly.pdbx_seq_one_letter_code
_entity_poly.pdbx_strand_id
1 'polypeptide(L)'
;MEDSNSDKVKPPPEDSDEPPLLNKGRKPFFLSKRKSKSFESQIQGTLLRLLISMGYNIVLKKPKMAKKSLPFLTVVSLQRGNTFINFKMDLESRCKLLESEKENDGRYTHNQLMKYTQRNRIALTCNQLMELLKKDGFQIKTKRSKESIETVQLIKFTQLWNDHLGIMLDSIAIQTIGEDMISFVSETFQQTAREQIMFGKEFYYGYEFLDDSRKTCSHN
;
A
#
# COMPACT_ATOMS: atom_id res chain seq x y z
N MET A 1 28.78 52.52 16.94
CA MET A 1 27.42 52.62 16.39
C MET A 1 27.49 51.98 15.02
N GLU A 2 27.18 50.68 14.92
CA GLU A 2 27.20 49.96 13.64
C GLU A 2 26.05 48.93 13.61
N ASP A 3 25.24 49.11 12.56
CA ASP A 3 24.65 48.13 11.66
C ASP A 3 23.60 47.12 12.15
N SER A 4 22.36 47.57 12.00
CA SER A 4 21.20 46.76 11.68
C SER A 4 21.23 46.29 10.21
N ASN A 5 21.32 44.97 9.97
CA ASN A 5 20.70 44.37 8.79
C ASN A 5 20.27 42.93 9.06
N SER A 6 18.96 42.71 9.15
CA SER A 6 18.35 41.40 9.34
C SER A 6 18.02 40.80 7.97
N ASP A 7 18.87 39.90 7.47
CA ASP A 7 18.56 39.10 6.28
C ASP A 7 17.48 38.06 6.60
N LYS A 8 16.22 38.45 6.37
CA LYS A 8 15.11 37.52 6.24
C LYS A 8 15.27 36.76 4.93
N VAL A 9 15.80 35.54 5.01
CA VAL A 9 15.81 34.59 3.88
C VAL A 9 14.37 34.36 3.41
N LYS A 10 14.07 34.86 2.21
CA LYS A 10 12.77 34.71 1.54
C LYS A 10 12.56 33.23 1.18
N PRO A 11 11.38 32.63 1.42
CA PRO A 11 11.12 31.27 0.98
C PRO A 11 11.13 31.22 -0.56
N PRO A 12 11.69 30.14 -1.17
CA PRO A 12 11.77 30.04 -2.62
C PRO A 12 10.38 29.81 -3.24
N PRO A 13 10.21 30.09 -4.55
CA PRO A 13 8.93 30.04 -5.25
C PRO A 13 8.34 28.63 -5.27
N GLU A 14 7.00 28.54 -5.32
CA GLU A 14 6.24 27.27 -5.28
C GLU A 14 6.25 26.45 -6.59
N ASP A 15 6.96 26.89 -7.64
CA ASP A 15 6.99 26.22 -8.95
C ASP A 15 8.35 25.60 -9.28
N SER A 16 8.74 24.54 -8.56
CA SER A 16 9.81 23.66 -9.00
C SER A 16 9.24 22.28 -9.34
N ASP A 17 9.23 21.93 -10.63
CA ASP A 17 8.79 20.63 -11.18
C ASP A 17 9.72 19.45 -10.85
N GLU A 18 10.69 19.62 -9.95
CA GLU A 18 11.56 18.53 -9.51
C GLU A 18 10.89 17.67 -8.42
N PRO A 19 10.92 16.32 -8.54
CA PRO A 19 10.41 15.44 -7.50
C PRO A 19 11.12 15.72 -6.16
N PRO A 20 10.38 15.88 -5.04
CA PRO A 20 10.87 16.57 -3.84
C PRO A 20 11.72 15.65 -2.93
N LEU A 21 12.77 15.04 -3.49
CA LEU A 21 13.63 14.11 -2.77
C LEU A 21 14.67 14.77 -1.86
N LEU A 22 14.95 16.07 -1.97
CA LEU A 22 16.08 16.68 -1.24
C LEU A 22 15.84 18.10 -0.71
N ASN A 23 14.72 18.35 -0.03
CA ASN A 23 14.51 19.62 0.66
C ASN A 23 15.19 19.60 2.06
N LYS A 24 16.37 20.23 2.18
CA LYS A 24 17.35 20.14 3.30
C LYS A 24 16.90 20.70 4.67
N GLY A 25 15.66 21.19 4.82
CA GLY A 25 15.18 21.87 6.04
C GLY A 25 14.20 21.11 6.95
N ARG A 26 13.88 19.82 6.70
CA ARG A 26 12.85 19.10 7.46
C ARG A 26 13.44 18.22 8.58
N LYS A 27 12.86 18.28 9.79
CA LYS A 27 13.29 17.45 10.94
C LYS A 27 13.27 15.95 10.56
N PRO A 28 14.32 15.16 10.87
CA PRO A 28 14.51 13.76 10.42
C PRO A 28 13.32 12.83 10.70
N PHE A 29 12.61 13.05 11.79
CA PHE A 29 11.43 12.28 12.20
C PHE A 29 10.27 12.32 11.20
N PHE A 30 10.03 13.46 10.55
CA PHE A 30 8.96 13.57 9.54
C PHE A 30 9.32 12.85 8.25
N LEU A 31 10.60 12.83 7.88
CA LEU A 31 11.10 12.08 6.74
C LEU A 31 10.97 10.56 6.97
N SER A 32 11.32 10.07 8.16
CA SER A 32 11.14 8.67 8.54
C SER A 32 9.66 8.24 8.51
N LYS A 33 8.75 9.05 9.07
CA LYS A 33 7.30 8.79 9.00
C LYS A 33 6.77 8.77 7.56
N ARG A 34 7.25 9.67 6.70
CA ARG A 34 6.88 9.71 5.27
C ARG A 34 7.34 8.43 4.56
N LYS A 35 8.60 8.03 4.75
CA LYS A 35 9.15 6.79 4.19
C LYS A 35 8.36 5.56 4.65
N SER A 36 7.98 5.49 5.93
CA SER A 36 7.15 4.37 6.43
C SER A 36 5.78 4.30 5.75
N LYS A 37 5.10 5.44 5.55
CA LYS A 37 3.80 5.47 4.86
C LYS A 37 3.93 5.08 3.40
N SER A 38 4.95 5.58 2.70
CA SER A 38 5.22 5.15 1.33
C SER A 38 5.50 3.65 1.25
N PHE A 39 6.24 3.09 2.20
CA PHE A 39 6.52 1.66 2.27
C PHE A 39 5.26 0.80 2.49
N GLU A 40 4.33 1.26 3.32
CA GLU A 40 3.03 0.60 3.52
C GLU A 40 2.20 0.58 2.22
N SER A 41 2.17 1.71 1.51
CA SER A 41 1.54 1.78 0.19
C SER A 41 2.25 0.89 -0.82
N GLN A 42 3.58 0.91 -0.90
CA GLN A 42 4.36 0.05 -1.79
C GLN A 42 4.04 -1.44 -1.56
N ILE A 43 4.07 -1.90 -0.30
CA ILE A 43 3.67 -3.27 0.04
C ILE A 43 2.27 -3.58 -0.51
N GLN A 44 1.31 -2.69 -0.28
CA GLN A 44 -0.04 -2.87 -0.78
C GLN A 44 -0.06 -2.99 -2.31
N GLY A 45 0.65 -2.10 -3.01
CA GLY A 45 0.77 -2.10 -4.47
C GLY A 45 1.32 -3.43 -4.99
N THR A 46 2.39 -3.95 -4.38
CA THR A 46 2.98 -5.25 -4.75
C THR A 46 1.97 -6.38 -4.58
N LEU A 47 1.29 -6.43 -3.42
CA LEU A 47 0.31 -7.47 -3.12
C LEU A 47 -0.86 -7.44 -4.12
N LEU A 48 -1.37 -6.24 -4.45
CA LEU A 48 -2.43 -6.06 -5.44
C LEU A 48 -1.96 -6.53 -6.83
N ARG A 49 -0.75 -6.16 -7.24
CA ARG A 49 -0.20 -6.54 -8.54
C ARG A 49 -0.07 -8.05 -8.69
N LEU A 50 0.41 -8.73 -7.65
CA LEU A 50 0.53 -10.19 -7.63
C LEU A 50 -0.84 -10.88 -7.61
N LEU A 51 -1.81 -10.36 -6.85
CA LEU A 51 -3.16 -10.92 -6.88
C LEU A 51 -3.77 -10.81 -8.28
N ILE A 52 -3.57 -9.70 -8.99
CA ILE A 52 -4.01 -9.56 -10.38
C ILE A 52 -3.34 -10.61 -11.29
N SER A 53 -2.02 -10.85 -11.16
CA SER A 53 -1.35 -11.90 -11.95
C SER A 53 -1.87 -13.32 -11.63
N MET A 54 -2.32 -13.54 -10.38
CA MET A 54 -3.04 -14.74 -9.96
C MET A 54 -4.50 -14.84 -10.45
N GLY A 55 -4.96 -13.87 -11.24
CA GLY A 55 -6.29 -13.87 -11.85
C GLY A 55 -7.38 -13.27 -10.98
N TYR A 56 -7.04 -12.49 -9.95
CA TYR A 56 -8.03 -11.68 -9.24
C TYR A 56 -8.37 -10.43 -10.05
N ASN A 57 -9.67 -10.14 -10.13
CA ASN A 57 -10.19 -8.82 -10.48
C ASN A 57 -10.41 -8.04 -9.19
N ILE A 58 -9.81 -6.86 -9.09
CA ILE A 58 -9.82 -6.05 -7.87
C ILE A 58 -10.55 -4.74 -8.12
N VAL A 59 -11.61 -4.48 -7.36
CA VAL A 59 -12.30 -3.19 -7.41
C VAL A 59 -11.64 -2.24 -6.44
N LEU A 60 -11.10 -1.14 -6.95
CA LEU A 60 -10.51 -0.06 -6.15
C LEU A 60 -11.41 1.17 -6.20
N LYS A 61 -11.43 1.93 -5.11
CA LYS A 61 -12.03 3.27 -5.06
C LYS A 61 -10.99 4.33 -5.41
N LYS A 62 -11.42 5.39 -6.08
CA LYS A 62 -10.60 6.56 -6.42
C LYS A 62 -9.77 7.03 -5.21
N PRO A 63 -8.44 7.04 -5.31
CA PRO A 63 -7.60 7.43 -4.20
C PRO A 63 -7.70 8.94 -3.94
N LYS A 64 -7.64 9.32 -2.67
CA LYS A 64 -7.40 10.73 -2.31
C LYS A 64 -5.91 11.00 -2.52
N MET A 65 -5.59 11.79 -3.54
CA MET A 65 -4.21 12.13 -3.87
C MET A 65 -3.56 12.89 -2.71
N ALA A 66 -2.42 12.39 -2.24
CA ALA A 66 -1.66 13.02 -1.18
C ALA A 66 -0.46 13.76 -1.78
N LYS A 67 -0.32 15.07 -1.49
CA LYS A 67 0.80 15.90 -1.99
C LYS A 67 2.20 15.40 -1.60
N LYS A 68 2.30 14.52 -0.59
CA LYS A 68 3.56 14.19 0.10
C LYS A 68 3.79 12.70 0.32
N SER A 69 2.95 11.79 -0.13
CA SER A 69 3.19 10.35 0.04
C SER A 69 2.41 9.58 -1.00
N LEU A 70 2.86 8.36 -1.31
CA LEU A 70 2.09 7.46 -2.16
C LEU A 70 0.72 7.20 -1.52
N PRO A 71 -0.38 7.31 -2.27
CA PRO A 71 -1.70 7.04 -1.72
C PRO A 71 -1.82 5.57 -1.31
N PHE A 72 -2.43 5.34 -0.15
CA PHE A 72 -2.88 4.00 0.22
C PHE A 72 -4.23 3.76 -0.46
N LEU A 73 -4.32 2.70 -1.24
CA LEU A 73 -5.46 2.41 -2.09
C LEU A 73 -6.61 1.82 -1.26
N THR A 74 -7.85 2.19 -1.57
CA THR A 74 -9.03 1.62 -0.91
C THR A 74 -9.56 0.47 -1.74
N VAL A 75 -9.35 -0.76 -1.25
CA VAL A 75 -9.85 -1.99 -1.87
C VAL A 75 -11.31 -2.19 -1.48
N VAL A 76 -12.19 -2.28 -2.48
CA VAL A 76 -13.64 -2.45 -2.28
C VAL A 76 -14.00 -3.92 -2.25
N SER A 77 -13.63 -4.67 -3.28
CA SER A 77 -13.90 -6.09 -3.43
C SER A 77 -12.85 -6.77 -4.29
N LEU A 78 -12.77 -8.10 -4.17
CA LEU A 78 -11.97 -8.95 -5.05
C LEU A 78 -12.85 -10.06 -5.60
N GLN A 79 -12.60 -10.46 -6.85
CA GLN A 79 -13.28 -11.57 -7.50
C GLN A 79 -12.27 -12.46 -8.22
N ARG A 80 -12.41 -13.78 -8.09
CA ARG A 80 -11.66 -14.77 -8.88
C ARG A 80 -12.57 -15.95 -9.21
N GLY A 81 -12.88 -16.13 -10.50
CA GLY A 81 -13.90 -17.10 -10.92
C GLY A 81 -15.23 -16.86 -10.19
N ASN A 82 -15.74 -17.89 -9.51
CA ASN A 82 -16.98 -17.82 -8.74
C ASN A 82 -16.79 -17.30 -7.30
N THR A 83 -15.55 -17.06 -6.87
CA THR A 83 -15.29 -16.53 -5.53
C THR A 83 -15.36 -15.01 -5.54
N PHE A 84 -16.26 -14.45 -4.74
CA PHE A 84 -16.38 -13.02 -4.49
C PHE A 84 -16.06 -12.72 -3.03
N ILE A 85 -15.25 -11.69 -2.79
CA ILE A 85 -14.84 -11.23 -1.46
C ILE A 85 -15.26 -9.77 -1.31
N ASN A 86 -16.19 -9.48 -0.40
CA ASN A 86 -16.58 -8.11 -0.05
C ASN A 86 -15.57 -7.50 0.93
N PHE A 87 -14.38 -7.22 0.40
CA PHE A 87 -13.20 -6.86 1.17
C PHE A 87 -13.41 -5.63 2.08
N LYS A 88 -14.12 -4.61 1.59
CA LYS A 88 -14.45 -3.42 2.36
C LYS A 88 -15.33 -3.74 3.56
N MET A 89 -16.40 -4.52 3.37
CA MET A 89 -17.32 -4.85 4.45
C MET A 89 -16.63 -5.66 5.55
N ASP A 90 -15.83 -6.65 5.16
CA ASP A 90 -15.08 -7.50 6.10
C ASP A 90 -14.10 -6.66 6.92
N LEU A 91 -13.36 -5.76 6.26
CA LEU A 91 -12.43 -4.86 6.94
C LEU A 91 -13.11 -3.87 7.86
N GLU A 92 -14.23 -3.26 7.43
CA GLU A 92 -14.98 -2.31 8.25
C GLU A 92 -15.53 -2.98 9.50
N SER A 93 -16.03 -4.21 9.39
CA SER A 93 -16.54 -4.99 10.51
C SER A 93 -15.44 -5.27 11.54
N ARG A 94 -14.27 -5.72 11.09
CA ARG A 94 -13.10 -5.96 11.96
C ARG A 94 -12.56 -4.68 12.59
N CYS A 95 -12.51 -3.58 11.84
CA CYS A 95 -12.07 -2.29 12.37
C CYS A 95 -13.02 -1.77 13.45
N LYS A 96 -14.33 -1.88 13.24
CA LYS A 96 -15.35 -1.46 14.21
C LYS A 96 -15.24 -2.25 15.51
N LEU A 97 -15.06 -3.57 15.43
CA LEU A 97 -14.87 -4.41 16.62
C LEU A 97 -13.69 -3.92 17.46
N LEU A 98 -12.52 -3.72 16.83
CA LEU A 98 -11.31 -3.23 17.52
C LEU A 98 -11.49 -1.81 18.08
N GLU A 99 -12.24 -0.95 17.40
CA GLU A 99 -12.54 0.40 17.87
C GLU A 99 -13.44 0.36 19.09
N SER A 100 -14.51 -0.44 19.08
CA SER A 100 -15.43 -0.61 20.21
C SER A 100 -14.74 -1.22 21.44
N GLU A 101 -13.85 -2.19 21.26
CA GLU A 101 -13.04 -2.74 22.36
C GLU A 101 -12.19 -1.66 23.06
N LYS A 102 -11.61 -0.74 22.28
CA LYS A 102 -10.81 0.37 22.80
C LYS A 102 -11.67 1.49 23.38
N GLU A 103 -12.83 1.76 22.81
CA GLU A 103 -13.79 2.74 23.33
C GLU A 103 -14.31 2.32 24.71
N ASN A 104 -14.64 1.03 24.87
CA ASN A 104 -15.10 0.44 26.13
C ASN A 104 -14.04 0.47 27.25
N ASP A 105 -12.75 0.51 26.90
CA ASP A 105 -11.64 0.66 27.86
C ASP A 105 -11.62 2.06 28.49
N GLY A 106 -12.24 3.08 27.87
CA GLY A 106 -12.38 4.43 28.42
C GLY A 106 -11.09 5.25 28.56
N ARG A 107 -9.92 4.66 28.26
CA ARG A 107 -8.59 5.27 28.42
C ARG A 107 -8.16 6.14 27.23
N TYR A 108 -8.89 6.12 26.11
CA TYR A 108 -8.47 6.78 24.88
C TYR A 108 -9.41 7.91 24.49
N THR A 109 -8.83 9.03 24.06
CA THR A 109 -9.57 10.11 23.43
C THR A 109 -10.07 9.71 22.04
N HIS A 110 -11.13 10.35 21.55
CA HIS A 110 -11.65 10.15 20.18
C HIS A 110 -10.55 10.28 19.11
N ASN A 111 -9.66 11.27 19.25
CA ASN A 111 -8.55 11.47 18.31
C ASN A 111 -7.51 10.34 18.32
N GLN A 112 -7.32 9.65 19.45
CA GLN A 112 -6.47 8.46 19.53
C GLN A 112 -7.15 7.27 18.87
N LEU A 113 -8.43 7.05 19.16
CA LEU A 113 -9.23 5.98 18.54
C LEU A 113 -9.20 6.08 17.01
N MET A 114 -9.51 7.25 16.45
CA MET A 114 -9.47 7.48 15.00
C MET A 114 -8.10 7.18 14.38
N LYS A 115 -7.00 7.47 15.08
CA LYS A 115 -5.64 7.15 14.62
C LYS A 115 -5.38 5.64 14.67
N TYR A 116 -5.84 4.95 15.70
CA TYR A 116 -5.71 3.50 15.82
C TYR A 116 -6.56 2.76 14.79
N THR A 117 -7.81 3.17 14.58
CA THR A 117 -8.68 2.65 13.52
C THR A 117 -8.02 2.78 12.15
N GLN A 118 -7.42 3.94 11.83
CA GLN A 118 -6.72 4.11 10.56
C GLN A 118 -5.50 3.19 10.41
N ARG A 119 -4.71 2.98 11.47
CA ARG A 119 -3.56 2.06 11.46
C ARG A 119 -3.99 0.61 11.35
N ASN A 120 -5.04 0.21 12.09
CA ASN A 120 -5.64 -1.10 12.01
C ASN A 120 -6.14 -1.38 10.59
N ARG A 121 -6.82 -0.42 9.96
CA ARG A 121 -7.27 -0.55 8.57
C ARG A 121 -6.12 -0.86 7.61
N ILE A 122 -5.00 -0.13 7.71
CA ILE A 122 -3.81 -0.37 6.87
C ILE A 122 -3.23 -1.77 7.13
N ALA A 123 -3.01 -2.12 8.40
CA ALA A 123 -2.44 -3.40 8.79
C ALA A 123 -3.33 -4.58 8.34
N LEU A 124 -4.62 -4.49 8.62
CA LEU A 124 -5.61 -5.51 8.25
C LEU A 124 -5.71 -5.67 6.73
N THR A 125 -5.68 -4.56 5.97
CA THR A 125 -5.70 -4.60 4.50
C THR A 125 -4.51 -5.38 3.97
N CYS A 126 -3.27 -4.98 4.32
CA CYS A 126 -2.09 -5.65 3.81
C CYS A 126 -2.00 -7.10 4.27
N ASN A 127 -2.30 -7.38 5.56
CA ASN A 127 -2.27 -8.73 6.08
C ASN A 127 -3.29 -9.62 5.36
N GLN A 128 -4.52 -9.15 5.09
CA GLN A 128 -5.54 -9.93 4.39
C GLN A 128 -5.18 -10.19 2.92
N LEU A 129 -4.64 -9.20 2.20
CA LEU A 129 -4.14 -9.40 0.83
C LEU A 129 -2.99 -10.42 0.79
N MET A 130 -2.09 -10.36 1.76
CA MET A 130 -0.98 -11.29 1.89
C MET A 130 -1.46 -12.72 2.20
N GLU A 131 -2.48 -12.89 3.05
CA GLU A 131 -3.08 -14.20 3.29
C GLU A 131 -3.73 -14.80 2.02
N LEU A 132 -4.28 -13.97 1.13
CA LEU A 132 -4.76 -14.44 -0.18
C LEU A 132 -3.61 -14.97 -1.04
N LEU A 133 -2.48 -14.26 -1.11
CA LEU A 133 -1.30 -14.76 -1.83
C LEU A 133 -0.71 -16.03 -1.21
N LYS A 134 -0.69 -16.15 0.12
CA LYS A 134 -0.25 -17.39 0.78
C LYS A 134 -1.13 -18.59 0.40
N LYS A 135 -2.45 -18.39 0.29
CA LYS A 135 -3.38 -19.43 -0.20
C LYS A 135 -3.08 -19.84 -1.64
N ASP A 136 -2.46 -18.96 -2.42
CA ASP A 136 -1.99 -19.20 -3.78
C ASP A 136 -0.53 -19.72 -3.84
N GLY A 137 0.03 -20.16 -2.71
CA GLY A 137 1.35 -20.79 -2.64
C GLY A 137 2.52 -19.83 -2.48
N PHE A 138 2.28 -18.53 -2.28
CA PHE A 138 3.36 -17.59 -2.00
C PHE A 138 3.90 -17.75 -0.58
N GLN A 139 5.22 -17.68 -0.48
CA GLN A 139 5.97 -17.66 0.77
C GLN A 139 6.60 -16.28 0.98
N ILE A 140 6.88 -15.94 2.24
CA ILE A 140 7.41 -14.63 2.61
C ILE A 140 8.50 -14.74 3.65
N LYS A 141 9.48 -13.84 3.56
CA LYS A 141 10.46 -13.61 4.62
C LYS A 141 10.09 -12.34 5.34
N THR A 142 9.66 -12.48 6.59
CA THR A 142 9.22 -11.35 7.40
C THR A 142 10.40 -10.58 7.98
N LYS A 143 10.19 -9.29 8.21
CA LYS A 143 11.10 -8.42 8.95
C LYS A 143 10.56 -8.25 10.36
N ARG A 144 11.42 -8.47 11.37
CA ARG A 144 11.06 -8.16 12.76
C ARG A 144 10.63 -6.69 12.85
N SER A 145 9.42 -6.48 13.34
CA SER A 145 8.90 -5.16 13.71
C SER A 145 8.59 -5.16 15.20
N LYS A 146 8.70 -3.99 15.83
CA LYS A 146 8.30 -3.83 17.23
C LYS A 146 6.82 -4.20 17.35
N GLU A 147 6.49 -5.02 18.35
CA GLU A 147 5.11 -5.37 18.66
C GLU A 147 4.27 -4.12 18.93
N SER A 148 3.01 -4.19 18.55
CA SER A 148 2.05 -3.12 18.81
C SER A 148 1.06 -3.58 19.87
N ILE A 149 0.97 -2.81 20.95
CA ILE A 149 0.02 -3.04 22.05
C ILE A 149 -1.38 -2.52 21.67
N GLU A 150 -1.42 -1.44 20.88
CA GLU A 150 -2.65 -0.68 20.61
C GLU A 150 -3.31 -1.03 19.29
N THR A 151 -2.55 -1.58 18.35
CA THR A 151 -3.02 -1.80 16.97
C THR A 151 -2.62 -3.16 16.49
N VAL A 152 -3.35 -3.68 15.51
CA VAL A 152 -2.95 -4.83 14.73
C VAL A 152 -1.56 -4.58 14.16
N GLN A 153 -0.66 -5.54 14.32
CA GLN A 153 0.69 -5.46 13.78
C GLN A 153 0.65 -5.74 12.28
N LEU A 154 1.13 -4.77 11.50
CA LEU A 154 1.36 -4.97 10.07
C LEU A 154 2.52 -5.96 9.88
N ILE A 155 2.28 -7.02 9.12
CA ILE A 155 3.31 -7.97 8.73
C ILE A 155 4.14 -7.32 7.62
N LYS A 156 5.39 -6.98 7.95
CA LYS A 156 6.36 -6.45 6.99
C LYS A 156 7.21 -7.59 6.46
N PHE A 157 7.44 -7.63 5.15
CA PHE A 157 8.29 -8.62 4.51
C PHE A 157 9.37 -7.95 3.66
N THR A 158 10.48 -8.65 3.48
CA THR A 158 11.63 -8.22 2.67
C THR A 158 11.86 -9.10 1.46
N GLN A 159 11.26 -10.29 1.44
CA GLN A 159 11.27 -11.19 0.30
C GLN A 159 9.91 -11.86 0.18
N LEU A 160 9.49 -12.12 -1.05
CA LEU A 160 8.27 -12.83 -1.39
C LEU A 160 8.57 -13.71 -2.60
N TRP A 161 8.20 -14.99 -2.56
CA TRP A 161 8.48 -15.93 -3.64
C TRP A 161 7.38 -16.96 -3.81
N ASN A 162 7.33 -17.58 -4.98
CA ASN A 162 6.49 -18.74 -5.28
C ASN A 162 7.29 -19.67 -6.19
N ASP A 163 7.73 -20.80 -5.64
CA ASP A 163 8.62 -21.74 -6.34
C ASP A 163 7.93 -22.36 -7.57
N HIS A 164 6.63 -22.64 -7.48
CA HIS A 164 5.85 -23.23 -8.57
C HIS A 164 5.68 -22.27 -9.76
N LEU A 165 5.70 -20.96 -9.49
CA LEU A 165 5.54 -19.92 -10.51
C LEU A 165 6.88 -19.30 -10.95
N GLY A 166 8.01 -19.73 -10.36
CA GLY A 166 9.33 -19.14 -10.63
C GLY A 166 9.45 -17.67 -10.20
N ILE A 167 8.62 -17.22 -9.25
CA ILE A 167 8.59 -15.81 -8.81
C ILE A 167 9.50 -15.65 -7.60
N MET A 168 10.45 -14.72 -7.66
CA MET A 168 11.26 -14.33 -6.50
C MET A 168 11.47 -12.83 -6.47
N LEU A 169 10.91 -12.16 -5.46
CA LEU A 169 10.99 -10.71 -5.28
C LEU A 169 11.78 -10.38 -4.02
N ASP A 170 12.79 -9.55 -4.17
CA ASP A 170 13.52 -8.95 -3.07
C ASP A 170 12.91 -7.59 -2.66
N SER A 171 13.53 -6.94 -1.67
CA SER A 171 13.02 -5.67 -1.15
C SER A 171 13.04 -4.53 -2.17
N ILE A 172 13.90 -4.58 -3.18
CA ILE A 172 13.98 -3.54 -4.22
C ILE A 172 12.83 -3.78 -5.21
N ALA A 173 12.69 -5.01 -5.71
CA ALA A 173 11.61 -5.39 -6.61
C ALA A 173 10.23 -5.14 -5.99
N ILE A 174 10.04 -5.48 -4.70
CA ILE A 174 8.80 -5.17 -3.96
C ILE A 174 8.50 -3.68 -4.02
N GLN A 175 9.48 -2.81 -3.74
CA GLN A 175 9.27 -1.37 -3.74
C GLN A 175 8.91 -0.88 -5.14
N THR A 176 9.70 -1.24 -6.17
CA THR A 176 9.47 -0.83 -7.56
C THR A 176 8.08 -1.25 -8.05
N ILE A 177 7.72 -2.53 -7.90
CA ILE A 177 6.40 -3.05 -8.30
C ILE A 177 5.28 -2.30 -7.57
N GLY A 178 5.49 -2.02 -6.28
CA GLY A 178 4.54 -1.30 -5.45
C GLY A 178 4.31 0.14 -5.92
N GLU A 179 5.37 0.86 -6.21
CA GLU A 179 5.31 2.23 -6.73
C GLU A 179 4.64 2.26 -8.10
N ASP A 180 5.06 1.38 -9.02
CA ASP A 180 4.51 1.28 -10.36
C ASP A 180 3.00 1.02 -10.33
N MET A 181 2.56 0.06 -9.51
CA MET A 181 1.14 -0.26 -9.38
C MET A 181 0.34 0.93 -8.84
N ILE A 182 0.88 1.69 -7.89
CA ILE A 182 0.20 2.87 -7.33
C ILE A 182 0.11 4.00 -8.36
N SER A 183 1.19 4.26 -9.09
CA SER A 183 1.24 5.27 -10.15
C SER A 183 0.22 4.91 -11.23
N PHE A 184 0.24 3.67 -11.70
CA PHE A 184 -0.70 3.15 -12.69
C PHE A 184 -2.17 3.33 -12.28
N VAL A 185 -2.54 2.93 -11.06
CA VAL A 185 -3.90 3.13 -10.54
C VAL A 185 -4.26 4.61 -10.48
N SER A 186 -3.34 5.45 -10.00
CA SER A 186 -3.57 6.88 -9.85
C SER A 186 -3.80 7.57 -11.20
N GLU A 187 -2.98 7.27 -12.19
CA GLU A 187 -3.08 7.78 -13.57
C GLU A 187 -4.38 7.31 -14.24
N THR A 188 -4.75 6.03 -14.06
CA THR A 188 -6.01 5.48 -14.57
C THR A 188 -7.22 6.24 -14.00
N PHE A 189 -7.19 6.59 -12.71
CA PHE A 189 -8.26 7.41 -12.10
C PHE A 189 -8.23 8.88 -12.51
N GLN A 190 -7.12 9.41 -13.00
CA GLN A 190 -7.06 10.77 -13.56
C GLN A 190 -7.64 10.82 -14.97
N GLN A 191 -7.48 9.75 -15.74
CA GLN A 191 -8.00 9.61 -17.10
C GLN A 191 -9.49 9.25 -17.15
N THR A 192 -10.10 8.88 -16.01
CA THR A 192 -11.52 8.53 -15.95
C THR A 192 -12.27 9.34 -14.89
N ALA A 193 -13.56 9.61 -15.15
CA ALA A 193 -14.44 10.26 -14.18
C ALA A 193 -15.07 9.26 -13.17
N ARG A 194 -14.56 8.02 -13.08
CA ARG A 194 -15.16 6.96 -12.27
C ARG A 194 -14.72 7.04 -10.81
N GLU A 195 -15.65 6.77 -9.90
CA GLU A 195 -15.37 6.66 -8.46
C GLU A 195 -14.77 5.30 -8.08
N GLN A 196 -15.02 4.27 -8.89
CA GLN A 196 -14.47 2.92 -8.70
C GLN A 196 -14.09 2.32 -10.05
N ILE A 197 -13.00 1.56 -10.08
CA ILE A 197 -12.50 0.87 -11.27
C ILE A 197 -12.14 -0.55 -10.86
N MET A 198 -12.47 -1.52 -11.71
CA MET A 198 -12.02 -2.90 -11.60
C MET A 198 -10.71 -3.04 -12.36
N PHE A 199 -9.71 -3.59 -11.70
CA PHE A 199 -8.40 -3.91 -12.26
C PHE A 199 -8.24 -5.42 -12.31
N GLY A 200 -8.28 -6.00 -13.51
CA GLY A 200 -7.95 -7.39 -13.79
C GLY A 200 -6.69 -7.53 -14.64
N LYS A 201 -6.48 -8.73 -15.19
CA LYS A 201 -5.32 -9.06 -16.03
C LYS A 201 -5.23 -8.24 -17.31
N GLU A 202 -6.35 -7.73 -17.81
CA GLU A 202 -6.42 -6.84 -18.97
C GLU A 202 -5.65 -5.53 -18.78
N PHE A 203 -5.34 -5.16 -17.53
CA PHE A 203 -4.54 -4.00 -17.17
C PHE A 203 -3.06 -4.35 -16.90
N TYR A 204 -2.65 -5.58 -17.16
CA TYR A 204 -1.33 -6.08 -16.84
C TYR A 204 -0.34 -5.89 -18.00
N TYR A 205 0.66 -5.02 -17.81
CA TYR A 205 1.77 -4.78 -18.76
C TYR A 205 3.10 -4.59 -18.00
N GLY A 206 4.22 -5.08 -18.54
CA GLY A 206 5.59 -4.79 -18.07
C GLY A 206 6.17 -5.73 -16.99
N TYR A 207 5.45 -6.78 -16.63
CA TYR A 207 5.90 -7.81 -15.69
C TYR A 207 5.62 -9.21 -16.24
N GLU A 208 5.78 -9.39 -17.57
CA GLU A 208 5.45 -10.61 -18.30
C GLU A 208 6.19 -11.85 -17.77
N PHE A 209 7.34 -11.67 -17.11
CA PHE A 209 8.07 -12.73 -16.42
C PHE A 209 7.30 -13.37 -15.25
N LEU A 210 6.28 -12.69 -14.70
CA LEU A 210 5.37 -13.27 -13.70
C LEU A 210 4.26 -14.12 -14.35
N ASP A 211 4.08 -14.06 -15.68
CA ASP A 211 3.04 -14.79 -16.41
C ASP A 211 3.60 -15.93 -17.29
N ASP A 212 4.88 -15.88 -17.67
CA ASP A 212 5.52 -16.89 -18.54
C ASP A 212 5.69 -18.28 -17.89
N SER A 213 5.47 -18.44 -16.58
CA SER A 213 5.48 -19.75 -15.91
C SER A 213 4.28 -20.65 -16.28
N ARG A 214 3.30 -20.15 -17.02
CA ARG A 214 2.17 -20.94 -17.53
C ARG A 214 2.39 -21.54 -18.93
N LYS A 215 3.48 -21.19 -19.62
CA LYS A 215 3.72 -21.63 -21.01
C LYS A 215 4.62 -22.86 -21.17
N THR A 216 5.16 -23.43 -20.10
CA THR A 216 6.07 -24.60 -20.20
C THR A 216 5.43 -25.95 -19.83
N CYS A 217 4.10 -26.03 -19.68
CA CYS A 217 3.40 -27.30 -19.56
C CYS A 217 2.52 -27.56 -20.79
N SER A 218 3.16 -27.71 -21.95
CA SER A 218 2.58 -28.41 -23.10
C SER A 218 3.70 -29.16 -23.83
N HIS A 219 3.58 -30.50 -23.86
CA HIS A 219 4.43 -31.51 -24.51
C HIS A 219 5.69 -31.88 -23.69
N ASN A 220 5.92 -33.13 -23.24
CA ASN A 220 5.45 -34.46 -23.65
C ASN A 220 5.04 -35.32 -22.44
#